data_AF-A0A8I2YFQ1-F1
#
_entry.id   AF-A0A8I2YFQ1-F1
#
_cell.length_a   1.000
_cell.length_b   1.000
_cell.length_c   1.000
_cell.angle_alpha   90.00
_cell.angle_beta   90.00
_cell.angle_gamma   90.00
#
_symmetry.space_group_name_H-M   'P 1'
#
loop_
_entity.id
_entity.type
_entity.pdbx_description
1 polymer ?
#
loop_
_entity_poly.entity_id
_entity_poly.type
_entity_poly.pdbx_seq_one_letter_code
_entity_poly.pdbx_strand_id
1 'polypeptide(L)'
;MKAQASSLPFTPVFTALVAIINTKLPLLGNLVLTRLITIVHEIIALQILVLLLEQPTNDSIKIAVGFTHEVGAFLAENSPKANATIFERFHAVLNEGTISHHVQYMIEVLMQVHKDKDKDNLILPEGLDLVEEDEQITHQIQLEDDLQVHEGLNIFKFDPNYLENKEKYKAIRAEILGENLDEESGTELSEEEEGGEEAIEEKEGIEDRTGTNLVNL
;
A
#
# COMPACT_ATOMS: atom_id res chain seq x y z
N MET A 1 -5.02 -3.02 -1.86
CA MET A 1 -4.51 -3.97 -2.87
C MET A 1 -5.17 -3.80 -4.24
N LYS A 2 -6.48 -4.04 -4.42
CA LYS A 2 -7.13 -3.91 -5.74
C LYS A 2 -6.94 -2.53 -6.38
N ALA A 3 -7.08 -1.46 -5.58
CA ALA A 3 -6.90 -0.08 -6.06
C ALA A 3 -5.49 0.19 -6.61
N GLN A 4 -4.45 -0.22 -5.89
CA GLN A 4 -3.05 -0.10 -6.34
C GLN A 4 -2.79 -0.95 -7.60
N ALA A 5 -3.27 -2.19 -7.64
CA ALA A 5 -3.12 -3.05 -8.82
C ALA A 5 -3.81 -2.48 -10.07
N SER A 6 -4.92 -1.77 -9.90
CA SER A 6 -5.61 -1.07 -10.99
C SER A 6 -5.03 0.30 -11.31
N SER A 7 -4.17 0.86 -10.45
CA SER A 7 -3.64 2.21 -10.61
C SER A 7 -2.24 2.35 -10.02
N LEU A 8 -1.27 1.77 -10.74
CA LEU A 8 0.15 1.81 -10.41
C LEU A 8 0.74 3.23 -10.22
N PRO A 9 0.33 4.27 -11.00
CA PRO A 9 0.88 5.62 -10.83
C PRO A 9 0.64 6.23 -9.44
N PHE A 10 -0.39 5.76 -8.71
CA PHE A 10 -0.69 6.24 -7.36
C PHE A 10 -0.04 5.40 -6.25
N THR A 11 0.89 4.49 -6.59
CA THR A 11 1.61 3.68 -5.59
C THR A 11 2.23 4.52 -4.47
N PRO A 12 2.90 5.67 -4.73
CA PRO A 12 3.43 6.52 -3.65
C PRO A 12 2.35 7.05 -2.70
N VAL A 13 1.18 7.42 -3.23
CA VAL A 13 0.05 7.90 -2.43
C VAL A 13 -0.52 6.79 -1.55
N PHE A 14 -0.66 5.58 -2.10
CA PHE A 14 -1.06 4.42 -1.31
C PHE A 14 -0.04 4.10 -0.21
N THR A 15 1.26 4.18 -0.50
CA THR A 15 2.32 3.99 0.50
C THR A 15 2.23 5.00 1.63
N ALA A 16 2.08 6.30 1.34
CA ALA A 16 1.94 7.33 2.35
C ALA A 16 0.70 7.10 3.25
N LEU A 17 -0.43 6.71 2.65
CA LEU A 17 -1.64 6.37 3.41
C LEU A 17 -1.42 5.18 4.35
N VAL A 18 -0.78 4.11 3.86
CA VAL A 18 -0.52 2.93 4.71
C VAL A 18 0.49 3.30 5.81
N ALA A 19 1.49 4.15 5.54
CA ALA A 19 2.43 4.62 6.55
C ALA A 19 1.71 5.36 7.69
N ILE A 20 0.79 6.28 7.37
CA ILE A 20 -0.03 6.99 8.36
C ILE A 20 -0.90 6.01 9.18
N ILE A 21 -1.56 5.06 8.51
CA ILE A 21 -2.39 4.07 9.20
C ILE A 21 -1.54 3.21 10.14
N ASN A 22 -0.33 2.86 9.71
CA ASN A 22 0.58 2.01 10.46
C ASN A 22 1.10 2.69 11.74
N THR A 23 1.24 4.02 11.79
CA THR A 23 1.64 4.71 13.05
C THR A 23 0.58 4.62 14.13
N LYS A 24 -0.71 4.64 13.76
CA LYS A 24 -1.82 4.61 14.73
C LYS A 24 -2.36 3.20 14.97
N LEU A 25 -2.28 2.31 13.98
CA LEU A 25 -2.80 0.94 14.02
C LEU A 25 -1.77 -0.06 13.47
N PRO A 26 -0.68 -0.35 14.21
CA PRO A 26 0.42 -1.20 13.72
C PRO A 26 0.00 -2.66 13.45
N LEU A 27 -1.08 -3.14 14.09
CA LEU A 27 -1.67 -4.45 13.80
C LEU A 27 -2.27 -4.51 12.39
N LEU A 28 -2.86 -3.41 11.92
CA LEU A 28 -3.32 -3.29 10.53
C LEU A 28 -2.13 -3.16 9.59
N GLY A 29 -1.07 -2.47 10.02
CA GLY A 29 0.21 -2.43 9.33
C GLY A 29 0.76 -3.83 9.02
N ASN A 30 0.88 -4.69 10.03
CA ASN A 30 1.30 -6.08 9.86
C ASN A 30 0.41 -6.88 8.88
N LEU A 31 -0.91 -6.68 8.95
CA LEU A 31 -1.85 -7.36 8.06
C LEU A 31 -1.79 -6.85 6.61
N VAL A 32 -1.55 -5.55 6.43
CA VAL A 32 -1.35 -4.93 5.11
C VAL A 32 0.04 -5.28 4.57
N LEU A 33 1.04 -5.45 5.43
CA LEU A 33 2.40 -5.84 5.07
C LEU A 33 2.54 -7.29 4.65
N THR A 34 1.77 -8.17 5.29
CA THR A 34 1.49 -9.51 4.77
C THR A 34 0.92 -9.46 3.34
N ARG A 35 0.42 -8.29 2.91
CA ARG A 35 -0.18 -8.06 1.60
C ARG A 35 0.62 -7.09 0.69
N LEU A 36 1.59 -6.27 1.16
CA LEU A 36 2.35 -5.27 0.35
C LEU A 36 3.69 -4.83 1.01
N ILE A 37 4.76 -4.68 0.21
CA ILE A 37 6.19 -4.56 0.59
C ILE A 37 6.66 -3.14 1.05
N THR A 38 5.83 -2.10 1.12
CA THR A 38 6.35 -0.71 1.25
C THR A 38 6.61 -0.19 2.67
N ILE A 39 6.29 -0.96 3.73
CA ILE A 39 6.62 -0.62 5.15
C ILE A 39 7.49 -1.72 5.75
N VAL A 40 8.40 -2.21 4.93
CA VAL A 40 9.18 -3.39 5.24
C VAL A 40 10.62 -2.96 5.45
N HIS A 41 11.26 -3.57 6.44
CA HIS A 41 12.70 -3.48 6.57
C HIS A 41 13.38 -3.77 5.23
N GLU A 42 14.44 -3.03 4.92
CA GLU A 42 15.29 -3.18 3.73
C GLU A 42 15.71 -4.64 3.38
N ILE A 43 15.60 -5.56 4.34
CA ILE A 43 15.92 -6.99 4.18
C ILE A 43 15.05 -7.64 3.10
N ILE A 44 13.74 -7.36 3.04
CA ILE A 44 12.88 -7.99 2.01
C ILE A 44 13.26 -7.52 0.62
N ALA A 45 13.50 -6.22 0.44
CA ALA A 45 13.91 -5.69 -0.85
C ALA A 45 15.22 -6.37 -1.32
N LEU A 46 16.18 -6.55 -0.42
CA LEU A 46 17.42 -7.26 -0.69
C LEU A 46 17.19 -8.75 -0.99
N GLN A 47 16.36 -9.45 -0.22
CA GLN A 47 16.05 -10.87 -0.44
C GLN A 47 15.38 -11.08 -1.81
N ILE A 48 14.44 -10.22 -2.20
CA ILE A 48 13.79 -10.27 -3.53
C ILE A 48 14.82 -10.08 -4.63
N LEU A 49 15.70 -9.08 -4.50
CA LEU A 49 16.76 -8.81 -5.47
C LEU A 49 17.74 -9.98 -5.59
N VAL A 50 18.17 -10.55 -4.47
CA VAL A 50 19.03 -11.73 -4.46
C VAL A 50 18.37 -12.90 -5.18
N LEU A 51 17.08 -13.17 -4.90
CA LEU A 51 16.34 -14.25 -5.55
C LEU A 51 16.21 -14.04 -7.07
N LEU A 52 15.91 -12.80 -7.51
CA LEU A 52 15.75 -12.48 -8.93
C LEU A 52 17.07 -12.56 -9.71
N LEU A 53 18.20 -12.26 -9.04
CA LEU A 53 19.54 -12.23 -9.62
C LEU A 53 20.31 -13.55 -9.50
N GLU A 54 19.87 -14.49 -8.64
CA GLU A 54 20.53 -15.79 -8.46
C GLU A 54 20.46 -16.67 -9.72
N GLN A 55 19.31 -16.66 -10.41
CA GLN A 55 19.14 -17.29 -11.72
C GLN A 55 18.68 -16.25 -12.75
N PRO A 56 19.63 -15.58 -13.43
CA PRO A 56 19.31 -14.48 -14.31
C PRO A 56 18.59 -15.00 -15.57
N THR A 57 17.31 -14.64 -15.69
CA THR A 57 16.51 -14.81 -16.91
C THR A 57 16.17 -13.44 -17.47
N ASN A 58 15.80 -13.36 -18.76
CA ASN A 58 15.43 -12.06 -19.33
C ASN A 58 14.27 -11.38 -18.57
N ASP A 59 13.35 -12.14 -17.99
CA ASP A 59 12.22 -11.57 -17.27
C ASP A 59 12.53 -11.29 -15.80
N SER A 60 13.27 -12.17 -15.11
CA SER A 60 13.71 -11.89 -13.74
C SER A 60 14.59 -10.64 -13.66
N ILE A 61 15.46 -10.42 -14.65
CA ILE A 61 16.30 -9.22 -14.71
C ILE A 61 15.47 -7.97 -15.02
N LYS A 62 14.47 -8.03 -15.92
CA LYS A 62 13.57 -6.87 -16.15
C LYS A 62 12.87 -6.46 -14.86
N ILE A 63 12.36 -7.44 -14.11
CA ILE A 63 11.70 -7.20 -12.83
C ILE A 63 12.70 -6.63 -11.82
N ALA A 64 13.92 -7.21 -11.74
CA ALA A 64 14.96 -6.73 -10.84
C ALA A 64 15.40 -5.30 -11.16
N VAL A 65 15.55 -4.95 -12.44
CA VAL A 65 15.90 -3.59 -12.88
C VAL A 65 14.79 -2.61 -12.51
N GLY A 66 13.53 -2.93 -12.84
CA GLY A 66 12.39 -2.07 -12.48
C GLY A 66 12.24 -1.91 -10.97
N PHE A 67 12.45 -2.98 -10.20
CA PHE A 67 12.40 -2.90 -8.75
C PHE A 67 13.55 -2.06 -8.18
N THR A 68 14.79 -2.28 -8.65
CA THR A 68 15.97 -1.50 -8.22
C THR A 68 15.83 -0.03 -8.59
N HIS A 69 15.18 0.29 -9.71
CA HIS A 69 14.90 1.67 -10.10
C HIS A 69 14.05 2.39 -9.03
N GLU A 70 13.01 1.75 -8.51
CA GLU A 70 12.11 2.34 -7.51
C GLU A 70 12.71 2.37 -6.09
N VAL A 71 13.40 1.30 -5.66
CA VAL A 71 13.92 1.20 -4.27
C VAL A 71 15.40 1.54 -4.12
N GLY A 72 16.10 1.82 -5.22
CA GLY A 72 17.55 1.97 -5.26
C GLY A 72 18.08 3.11 -4.39
N ALA A 73 17.39 4.25 -4.39
CA ALA A 73 17.74 5.40 -3.56
C ALA A 73 17.67 5.05 -2.06
N PHE A 74 16.59 4.39 -1.63
CA PHE A 74 16.41 3.96 -0.24
C PHE A 74 17.48 2.95 0.19
N LEU A 75 17.77 1.95 -0.65
CA LEU A 75 18.82 0.96 -0.36
C LEU A 75 20.22 1.58 -0.33
N ALA A 76 20.47 2.63 -1.11
CA ALA A 76 21.74 3.34 -1.10
C ALA A 76 21.97 4.10 0.21
N GLU A 77 20.93 4.69 0.79
CA GLU A 77 21.00 5.43 2.06
C GLU A 77 21.05 4.51 3.28
N ASN A 78 20.15 3.52 3.35
CA ASN A 78 20.02 2.67 4.53
C ASN A 78 21.02 1.49 4.53
N SER A 79 21.33 0.92 3.35
CA SER A 79 22.13 -0.31 3.21
C SER A 79 23.15 -0.24 2.06
N PRO A 80 24.11 0.72 2.08
CA PRO A 80 25.02 0.97 0.96
C PRO A 80 25.89 -0.24 0.58
N LYS A 81 26.29 -1.06 1.57
CA LYS A 81 27.11 -2.26 1.33
C LYS A 81 26.33 -3.33 0.57
N ALA A 82 25.09 -3.59 0.99
CA ALA A 82 24.25 -4.59 0.33
C ALA A 82 23.83 -4.11 -1.05
N ASN A 83 23.52 -2.82 -1.20
CA ASN A 83 23.22 -2.22 -2.49
C ASN A 83 24.39 -2.36 -3.47
N ALA A 84 25.62 -2.08 -3.03
CA ALA A 84 26.82 -2.30 -3.85
C ALA A 84 26.94 -3.75 -4.34
N THR A 85 26.66 -4.74 -3.48
CA THR A 85 26.65 -6.16 -3.88
C THR A 85 25.60 -6.46 -4.95
N ILE A 86 24.42 -5.83 -4.91
CA ILE A 86 23.41 -5.97 -5.95
C ILE A 86 23.93 -5.43 -7.30
N PHE A 87 24.56 -4.25 -7.31
CA PHE A 87 25.16 -3.69 -8.53
C PHE A 87 26.33 -4.52 -9.07
N GLU A 88 27.15 -5.13 -8.19
CA GLU A 88 28.17 -6.09 -8.58
C GLU A 88 27.57 -7.32 -9.28
N ARG A 89 26.40 -7.80 -8.81
CA ARG A 89 25.68 -8.90 -9.47
C ARG A 89 25.13 -8.50 -10.83
N PHE A 90 24.55 -7.31 -10.97
CA PHE A 90 24.15 -6.79 -12.29
C PHE A 90 25.34 -6.71 -13.26
N HIS A 91 26.51 -6.29 -12.78
CA HIS A 91 27.75 -6.30 -13.58
C HIS A 91 28.19 -7.71 -13.98
N ALA A 92 28.10 -8.69 -13.08
CA ALA A 92 28.41 -10.08 -13.40
C ALA A 92 27.50 -10.62 -14.52
N VAL A 93 26.19 -10.37 -14.41
CA VAL A 93 25.20 -10.80 -15.41
C VAL A 93 25.46 -10.15 -16.78
N LEU A 94 25.86 -8.88 -16.82
CA LEU A 94 26.27 -8.21 -18.06
C LEU A 94 27.49 -8.90 -18.71
N ASN A 95 28.49 -9.26 -17.90
CA ASN A 95 29.74 -9.86 -18.37
C ASN A 95 29.58 -11.32 -18.81
N GLU A 96 28.64 -12.06 -18.23
CA GLU A 96 28.34 -13.44 -18.60
C GLU A 96 27.75 -13.55 -20.01
N GLY A 97 27.09 -12.49 -20.51
CA GLY A 97 26.65 -12.40 -21.91
C GLY A 97 25.52 -13.37 -22.30
N THR A 98 24.87 -14.01 -21.33
CA THR A 98 23.76 -14.97 -21.55
C THR A 98 22.40 -14.32 -21.77
N ILE A 99 22.29 -13.02 -21.46
CA ILE A 99 21.07 -12.22 -21.55
C ILE A 99 20.92 -11.50 -22.89
N SER A 100 19.69 -11.16 -23.26
CA SER A 100 19.39 -10.44 -24.50
C SER A 100 19.93 -9.00 -24.48
N HIS A 101 20.20 -8.44 -25.66
CA HIS A 101 20.63 -7.03 -25.81
C HIS A 101 19.66 -6.03 -25.18
N HIS A 102 18.36 -6.30 -25.22
CA HIS A 102 17.35 -5.46 -24.58
C HIS A 102 17.57 -5.37 -23.07
N VAL A 103 17.85 -6.51 -22.42
CA VAL A 103 18.08 -6.58 -20.97
C VAL A 103 19.45 -5.97 -20.61
N GLN A 104 20.47 -6.16 -21.45
CA GLN A 104 21.77 -5.50 -21.26
C GLN A 104 21.62 -3.98 -21.21
N TYR A 105 20.91 -3.40 -22.18
CA TYR A 105 20.63 -1.97 -22.23
C TYR A 105 19.89 -1.48 -20.97
N MET A 106 18.91 -2.24 -20.47
CA MET A 106 18.20 -1.89 -19.24
C MET A 106 19.14 -1.82 -18.02
N ILE A 107 20.09 -2.75 -17.88
CA ILE A 107 21.07 -2.71 -16.79
C ILE A 107 22.00 -1.51 -16.95
N GLU A 108 22.48 -1.21 -18.17
CA GLU A 108 23.33 -0.06 -18.43
C GLU A 108 22.64 1.27 -18.07
N VAL A 109 21.36 1.41 -18.45
CA VAL A 109 20.54 2.57 -18.09
C VAL A 109 20.41 2.67 -16.57
N LEU A 110 20.11 1.57 -15.88
CA LEU A 110 20.01 1.54 -14.42
C LEU A 110 21.33 1.98 -13.74
N MET A 111 22.47 1.51 -14.24
CA MET A 111 23.78 1.91 -13.73
C MET A 111 24.08 3.38 -13.96
N GLN A 112 23.58 3.96 -15.05
CA GLN A 112 23.69 5.39 -15.30
C GLN A 112 22.84 6.19 -14.32
N VAL A 113 21.59 5.80 -14.08
CA VAL A 113 20.70 6.42 -13.09
C VAL A 113 21.34 6.41 -11.70
N HIS A 114 21.92 5.27 -11.29
CA HIS A 114 22.62 5.17 -10.02
C HIS A 114 23.86 6.07 -9.92
N LYS A 115 24.65 6.18 -11.00
CA LYS A 115 25.79 7.13 -11.06
C LYS A 115 25.32 8.58 -10.95
N ASP A 116 24.16 8.88 -11.50
CA ASP A 116 23.51 10.17 -11.39
C ASP A 116 22.88 10.40 -10.01
N LYS A 117 23.04 9.45 -9.07
CA LYS A 117 22.53 9.45 -7.69
C LYS A 117 21.00 9.44 -7.61
N ASP A 118 20.35 8.73 -8.52
CA ASP A 118 18.91 8.47 -8.45
C ASP A 118 18.08 9.76 -8.35
N LYS A 119 18.54 10.86 -8.98
CA LYS A 119 17.95 12.21 -8.88
C LYS A 119 16.46 12.28 -9.21
N ASP A 120 16.03 11.49 -10.18
CA ASP A 120 14.64 11.47 -10.65
C ASP A 120 13.76 10.51 -9.82
N ASN A 121 14.37 9.69 -8.95
CA ASN A 121 13.71 8.68 -8.11
C ASN A 121 13.90 9.04 -6.64
N LEU A 122 13.17 10.06 -6.19
CA LEU A 122 13.12 10.44 -4.79
C LEU A 122 12.53 9.29 -3.95
N ILE A 123 13.13 9.03 -2.78
CA ILE A 123 12.66 8.01 -1.82
C ILE A 123 11.20 8.28 -1.42
N LEU A 124 10.91 9.54 -1.15
CA LEU A 124 9.58 10.06 -0.84
C LEU A 124 9.34 11.30 -1.73
N PRO A 125 8.27 11.31 -2.54
CA PRO A 125 7.91 12.51 -3.29
C PRO A 125 7.55 13.67 -2.35
N GLU A 126 7.85 14.89 -2.80
CA GLU A 126 7.54 16.11 -2.04
C GLU A 126 6.04 16.19 -1.69
N GLY A 127 5.73 16.38 -0.40
CA GLY A 127 4.35 16.44 0.12
C GLY A 127 3.73 15.10 0.50
N LEU A 128 4.44 13.97 0.33
CA LEU A 128 4.02 12.66 0.84
C LEU A 128 4.76 12.22 2.11
N ASP A 129 5.72 13.02 2.57
CA ASP A 129 6.35 12.86 3.87
C ASP A 129 5.44 13.42 4.97
N LEU A 130 4.54 12.56 5.45
CA LEU A 130 3.45 12.92 6.37
C LEU A 130 3.63 12.27 7.76
N VAL A 131 4.72 11.53 7.94
CA VAL A 131 4.98 10.75 9.16
C VAL A 131 6.39 11.05 9.62
N GLU A 132 6.49 11.64 10.81
CA GLU A 132 7.76 11.92 11.48
C GLU A 132 8.59 10.65 11.69
N GLU A 133 9.91 10.75 11.55
CA GLU A 133 10.83 9.60 11.61
C GLU A 133 10.71 8.76 12.89
N ASP A 134 10.39 9.39 14.03
CA ASP A 134 10.24 8.72 15.33
C ASP A 134 8.89 8.02 15.50
N GLU A 135 7.88 8.37 14.71
CA GLU A 135 6.58 7.68 14.67
C GLU A 135 6.56 6.51 13.66
N GLN A 136 7.61 6.36 12.84
CA GLN A 136 7.68 5.30 11.84
C GLN A 136 7.86 3.92 12.48
N ILE A 137 6.91 3.02 12.22
CA ILE A 137 6.98 1.63 12.69
C ILE A 137 7.39 0.72 11.53
N THR A 138 8.62 0.22 11.57
CA THR A 138 9.11 -0.75 10.58
C THR A 138 8.86 -2.17 11.06
N HIS A 139 8.36 -3.04 10.17
CA HIS A 139 8.20 -4.46 10.49
C HIS A 139 9.27 -5.29 9.80
N GLN A 140 9.87 -6.23 10.55
CA GLN A 140 10.84 -7.19 10.04
C GLN A 140 10.11 -8.46 9.64
N ILE A 141 10.02 -8.70 8.34
CA ILE A 141 9.42 -9.90 7.75
C ILE A 141 10.48 -10.49 6.82
N GLN A 142 10.50 -11.80 6.67
CA GLN A 142 11.35 -12.51 5.73
C GLN A 142 10.50 -13.16 4.62
N LEU A 143 11.09 -13.42 3.46
CA LEU A 143 10.39 -14.12 2.37
C LEU A 143 9.96 -15.55 2.76
N GLU A 144 10.68 -16.17 3.69
CA GLU A 144 10.44 -17.54 4.13
C GLU A 144 9.39 -17.65 5.26
N ASP A 145 8.87 -16.52 5.76
CA ASP A 145 7.95 -16.53 6.90
C ASP A 145 6.55 -17.04 6.52
N ASP A 146 5.96 -17.85 7.40
CA ASP A 146 4.58 -18.31 7.28
C ASP A 146 3.61 -17.17 7.68
N LEU A 147 3.24 -16.35 6.70
CA LEU A 147 2.38 -15.18 6.93
C LEU A 147 0.90 -15.56 7.00
N GLN A 148 0.23 -15.12 8.07
CA GLN A 148 -1.21 -15.31 8.23
C GLN A 148 -2.01 -14.22 7.50
N VAL A 149 -2.53 -14.55 6.32
CA VAL A 149 -3.28 -13.60 5.47
C VAL A 149 -4.66 -13.24 6.05
N HIS A 150 -5.18 -14.02 7.00
CA HIS A 150 -6.51 -13.86 7.62
C HIS A 150 -7.63 -13.48 6.63
N GLU A 151 -7.75 -14.20 5.51
CA GLU A 151 -8.75 -13.90 4.47
C GLU A 151 -10.20 -13.91 4.99
N GLY A 152 -10.46 -14.68 6.04
CA GLY A 152 -11.76 -14.77 6.68
C GLY A 152 -12.25 -13.48 7.34
N LEU A 153 -11.39 -12.46 7.51
CA LEU A 153 -11.78 -11.11 7.96
C LEU A 153 -12.46 -10.30 6.85
N ASN A 154 -12.26 -10.68 5.58
CA ASN A 154 -12.89 -9.98 4.44
C ASN A 154 -14.34 -10.43 4.19
N ILE A 155 -14.86 -11.38 4.98
CA ILE A 155 -16.19 -11.98 4.83
C ILE A 155 -17.00 -11.67 6.08
N PHE A 156 -18.21 -11.15 5.90
CA PHE A 156 -19.13 -10.90 7.00
C PHE A 156 -19.46 -12.20 7.74
N LYS A 157 -19.35 -12.15 9.07
CA LYS A 157 -19.70 -13.23 9.98
C LYS A 157 -20.45 -12.65 11.16
N PHE A 158 -21.36 -13.43 11.71
CA PHE A 158 -22.04 -13.06 12.94
C PHE A 158 -21.03 -13.00 14.09
N ASP A 159 -21.02 -11.88 14.81
CA ASP A 159 -20.18 -11.65 15.98
C ASP A 159 -21.07 -11.60 17.24
N PRO A 160 -20.99 -12.60 18.13
CA PRO A 160 -21.71 -12.58 19.41
C PRO A 160 -21.36 -11.39 20.31
N ASN A 161 -20.16 -10.82 20.17
CA ASN A 161 -19.65 -9.73 21.00
C ASN A 161 -19.66 -8.38 20.26
N TYR A 162 -20.52 -8.23 19.24
CA TYR A 162 -20.58 -7.05 18.38
C TYR A 162 -20.68 -5.74 19.18
N LEU A 163 -21.54 -5.69 20.21
CA LEU A 163 -21.75 -4.48 21.02
C LEU A 163 -20.46 -4.03 21.73
N GLU A 164 -19.76 -4.96 22.39
CA GLU A 164 -18.50 -4.65 23.06
C GLU A 164 -17.41 -4.22 22.07
N ASN A 165 -17.34 -4.86 20.91
CA ASN A 165 -16.36 -4.54 19.88
C ASN A 165 -16.63 -3.16 19.24
N LYS A 166 -17.91 -2.79 19.06
CA LYS A 166 -18.33 -1.46 18.60
C LYS A 166 -17.93 -0.37 19.58
N GLU A 167 -18.11 -0.59 20.88
CA GLU A 167 -17.69 0.35 21.94
C GLU A 167 -16.17 0.51 22.00
N LYS A 168 -15.41 -0.60 21.98
CA LYS A 168 -13.95 -0.57 21.93
C LYS A 168 -13.44 0.18 20.70
N TYR A 169 -14.03 -0.07 19.53
CA TYR A 169 -13.69 0.66 18.31
C TYR A 169 -13.99 2.16 18.43
N LYS A 170 -15.14 2.54 19.02
CA LYS A 170 -15.50 3.95 19.25
C LYS A 170 -14.48 4.64 20.16
N ALA A 171 -14.05 3.98 21.24
CA ALA A 171 -13.03 4.51 22.14
C ALA A 171 -11.68 4.72 21.44
N ILE A 172 -11.20 3.72 20.69
CA ILE A 172 -9.95 3.82 19.92
C ILE A 172 -10.05 4.93 18.84
N ARG A 173 -11.19 5.03 18.14
CA ARG A 173 -11.43 6.09 17.16
C ARG A 173 -11.34 7.48 17.80
N ALA A 174 -11.94 7.66 18.96
CA ALA A 174 -11.91 8.92 19.69
C ALA A 174 -10.51 9.27 20.19
N GLU A 175 -9.72 8.27 20.62
CA GLU A 175 -8.33 8.46 21.02
C GLU A 175 -7.45 8.92 19.84
N ILE A 176 -7.61 8.29 18.66
CA ILE A 176 -6.78 8.59 17.49
C ILE A 176 -7.14 9.94 16.84
N LEU A 177 -8.43 10.23 16.71
CA LEU A 177 -8.92 11.36 15.91
C LEU A 177 -9.40 12.55 16.76
N GLY A 178 -9.54 12.37 18.08
CA GLY A 178 -10.13 13.35 19.00
C GLY A 178 -11.67 13.30 19.03
N GLU A 179 -12.25 13.70 20.16
CA GLU A 179 -13.70 13.63 20.43
C GLU A 179 -14.56 14.61 19.59
N ASN A 180 -13.95 15.57 18.90
CA ASN A 180 -14.66 16.68 18.23
C ASN A 180 -15.12 16.41 16.79
N LEU A 181 -14.89 15.22 16.23
CA LEU A 181 -15.28 14.90 14.84
C LEU A 181 -16.72 14.41 14.70
N ASP A 182 -17.41 14.18 15.81
CA ASP A 182 -18.80 13.75 15.80
C ASP A 182 -19.78 14.90 15.45
N GLU A 183 -19.32 16.16 15.42
CA GLU A 183 -20.16 17.30 15.00
C GLU A 183 -20.06 17.63 13.49
N GLU A 184 -19.07 17.11 12.76
CA GLU A 184 -18.87 17.46 11.32
C GLU A 184 -19.07 16.29 10.34
N SER A 185 -19.24 15.06 10.84
CA SER A 185 -19.63 13.89 10.03
C SER A 185 -21.11 13.56 10.27
N GLY A 186 -21.99 14.40 9.73
CA GLY A 186 -23.43 14.23 9.74
C GLY A 186 -23.89 13.03 8.90
N THR A 187 -23.65 11.82 9.41
CA THR A 187 -24.44 10.65 9.09
C THR A 187 -24.63 9.87 10.39
N GLU A 188 -25.50 10.42 11.23
CA GLU A 188 -26.18 9.59 12.21
C GLU A 188 -26.91 8.50 11.44
N LEU A 189 -26.35 7.29 11.47
CA LEU A 189 -27.13 6.09 11.24
C LEU A 189 -28.09 5.99 12.44
N SER A 190 -29.26 6.59 12.28
CA SER A 190 -30.42 6.35 13.13
C SER A 190 -30.82 4.88 12.98
N GLU A 191 -30.19 4.02 13.78
CA GLU A 191 -30.69 2.68 14.07
C GLU A 191 -31.92 2.83 14.97
N GLU A 192 -33.07 3.16 14.37
CA GLU A 192 -34.38 3.03 15.00
C GLU A 192 -34.75 1.54 15.07
N GLU A 193 -34.41 0.88 16.18
CA GLU A 193 -35.24 -0.21 16.67
C GLU A 193 -36.13 0.32 17.79
N GLU A 194 -37.38 0.66 17.46
CA GLU A 194 -38.52 0.38 18.35
C GLU A 194 -39.83 0.35 17.54
N GLY A 195 -40.55 -0.75 17.65
CA GLY A 195 -41.87 -0.90 17.06
C GLY A 195 -42.89 0.03 17.74
N GLY A 196 -43.60 0.81 16.92
CA GLY A 196 -44.78 1.57 17.32
C GLY A 196 -45.50 2.07 16.08
N GLU A 197 -46.76 1.66 15.89
CA GLU A 197 -47.64 2.14 14.83
C GLU A 197 -47.91 3.64 15.01
N GLU A 198 -47.23 4.52 14.25
CA GLU A 198 -47.68 5.90 14.06
C GLU A 198 -47.51 6.34 12.60
N ALA A 199 -48.45 7.20 12.18
CA ALA A 199 -48.93 7.34 10.82
C ALA A 199 -47.90 7.92 9.83
N ILE A 200 -47.88 7.35 8.62
CA ILE A 200 -47.17 7.88 7.45
C ILE A 200 -47.85 9.21 7.05
N GLU A 201 -47.22 10.35 7.35
CA GLU A 201 -47.55 11.62 6.70
C GLU A 201 -47.11 11.54 5.22
N GLU A 202 -48.06 11.72 4.31
CA GLU A 202 -47.84 11.80 2.86
C GLU A 202 -46.85 12.91 2.53
N LYS A 203 -45.60 12.55 2.21
CA LYS A 203 -44.66 13.48 1.56
C LYS A 203 -45.14 13.74 0.14
N GLU A 204 -45.42 15.01 -0.14
CA GLU A 204 -45.83 15.55 -1.44
C GLU A 204 -44.94 15.03 -2.58
N GLY A 205 -45.61 14.61 -3.68
CA GLY A 205 -45.00 13.94 -4.82
C GLY A 205 -43.96 14.81 -5.55
N ILE A 206 -42.87 14.17 -5.97
CA ILE A 206 -41.81 14.79 -6.77
C ILE A 206 -42.35 15.04 -8.19
N GLU A 207 -42.37 16.30 -8.61
CA GLU A 207 -42.75 16.72 -9.96
C GLU A 207 -41.59 16.47 -10.94
N ASP A 208 -41.72 15.44 -11.78
CA ASP A 208 -40.71 15.07 -12.79
C ASP A 208 -40.69 16.08 -13.95
N ARG A 209 -39.60 16.85 -14.07
CA ARG A 209 -39.34 17.82 -15.15
C ARG A 209 -38.45 17.28 -16.25
N THR A 210 -38.00 16.05 -16.13
CA THR A 210 -37.09 15.43 -17.07
C THR A 210 -37.85 14.32 -17.78
N GLY A 211 -38.43 14.65 -18.94
CA GLY A 211 -39.23 13.76 -19.80
C GLY A 211 -38.44 12.59 -20.42
N THR A 212 -37.57 11.97 -19.64
CA THR A 212 -36.61 10.92 -19.98
C THR A 212 -37.31 9.64 -20.44
N ASN A 213 -38.56 9.40 -20.00
CA ASN A 213 -39.39 8.29 -20.45
C ASN A 213 -39.98 8.44 -21.86
N LEU A 214 -39.90 9.62 -22.50
CA LEU A 214 -40.46 9.84 -23.86
C LEU A 214 -39.46 9.56 -24.99
N VAL A 215 -38.18 9.34 -24.68
CA VAL A 215 -37.13 9.18 -25.70
C VAL A 215 -36.91 7.72 -26.12
N ASN A 216 -37.47 6.77 -25.36
CA ASN A 216 -37.31 5.33 -25.59
C ASN A 216 -38.64 4.63 -25.85
N LEU A 217 -39.35 5.03 -26.91
CA LEU A 217 -40.39 4.20 -27.54
C LEU A 217 -40.24 4.16 -29.05
#